data_AF-A0AAJ2WR41-F1
#
_entry.id   AF-A0AAJ2WR41-F1
#
_cell.length_a   1.000
_cell.length_b   1.000
_cell.length_c   1.000
_cell.angle_alpha   90.00
_cell.angle_beta   90.00
_cell.angle_gamma   90.00
#
_symmetry.space_group_name_H-M   'P 1'
#
loop_
_entity.id
_entity.type
_entity.pdbx_description
1 polymer ?
#
loop_
_entity_poly.entity_id
_entity_poly.type
_entity_poly.pdbx_seq_one_letter_code
_entity_poly.pdbx_strand_id
1 'polypeptide(L)'
;MIIDLPDTTVSQISRALVNVREEGGAVALGRVLTLVIVTREAAMEEAIDAANDASREHPMRVIVLMINSTEDEEPRLDAQIRVGGDAGASEVVTLHAHGEAGASNLESLVTGLLLSDAPVVVWWPNQTPDHVSETSIGRIAQRRITDAATKSDPGAWVASLGDHYAPGDTDLAWTRLTRWREQLAAILDQPPYEPVTAVRVRGAADSPSTALLAAWLRLALDVPVEWGYLEASEWPHGVKDVTLVRQSGEVTLERPEAGVAILSQPGQPTHELAFPRRTLRECLAEELRRLDADVLYGRVITEGWSLLDAPTEGLHV
;
A
#
# COMPACT_ATOMS: atom_id res chain seq x y z
N MET A 1 -2.06 22.34 17.01
CA MET A 1 -2.19 22.18 18.47
C MET A 1 -1.89 20.74 18.82
N ILE A 2 -1.10 20.52 19.87
CA ILE A 2 -0.72 19.20 20.36
C ILE A 2 -1.16 19.08 21.83
N ILE A 3 -1.76 17.95 22.20
CA ILE A 3 -2.17 17.63 23.58
C ILE A 3 -1.60 16.27 23.95
N ASP A 4 -0.75 16.25 24.97
CA ASP A 4 -0.19 15.01 25.53
C ASP A 4 -1.07 14.51 26.68
N LEU A 5 -1.32 13.20 26.67
CA LEU A 5 -2.15 12.47 27.63
C LEU A 5 -1.36 11.24 28.11
N PRO A 6 -0.37 11.42 29.01
CA PRO A 6 0.34 10.29 29.60
C PRO A 6 -0.57 9.52 30.56
N ASP A 7 -0.34 8.22 30.70
CA ASP A 7 -1.07 7.30 31.58
C ASP A 7 -2.59 7.51 31.53
N THR A 8 -3.14 7.27 30.35
CA THR A 8 -4.51 7.65 29.99
C THR A 8 -5.39 6.45 29.65
N THR A 9 -6.65 6.74 29.35
CA THR A 9 -7.66 5.76 28.94
C THR A 9 -8.35 6.23 27.67
N VAL A 10 -8.87 5.28 26.89
CA VAL A 10 -9.67 5.56 25.68
C VAL A 10 -10.80 6.57 25.96
N SER A 11 -11.44 6.48 27.13
CA SER A 11 -12.49 7.41 27.53
C SER A 11 -11.98 8.83 27.81
N GLN A 12 -10.79 8.99 28.38
CA GLN A 12 -10.16 10.31 28.57
C GLN A 12 -9.76 10.94 27.23
N ILE A 13 -9.18 10.14 26.32
CA ILE A 13 -8.82 10.58 24.97
C ILE A 13 -10.06 11.03 24.20
N SER A 14 -11.14 10.23 24.23
CA SER A 14 -12.41 10.55 23.57
C SER A 14 -13.01 11.87 24.09
N ARG A 15 -12.96 12.12 25.41
CA ARG A 15 -13.38 13.41 26.00
C ARG A 15 -12.49 14.56 25.53
N ALA A 16 -11.18 14.37 25.49
CA ALA A 16 -10.26 15.40 25.01
C ALA A 16 -10.54 15.78 23.54
N LEU A 17 -10.81 14.79 22.67
CA LEU A 17 -11.21 15.04 21.28
C LEU A 17 -12.50 15.87 21.15
N VAL A 18 -13.49 15.62 22.01
CA VAL A 18 -14.72 16.42 22.06
C VAL A 18 -14.42 17.86 22.44
N ASN A 19 -13.64 18.07 23.50
CA ASN A 19 -13.27 19.41 23.97
C ASN A 19 -12.51 20.21 22.89
N VAL A 20 -11.54 19.57 22.23
CA VAL A 20 -10.76 20.21 21.15
C VAL A 20 -11.66 20.64 19.99
N ARG A 21 -12.68 19.86 19.67
CA ARG A 21 -13.63 20.19 18.61
C ARG A 21 -14.53 21.37 18.99
N GLU A 22 -14.91 21.48 20.25
CA GLU A 22 -15.70 22.60 20.78
C GLU A 22 -14.89 23.89 20.83
N GLU A 23 -13.64 23.82 21.32
CA GLU A 23 -12.71 24.95 21.43
C GLU A 23 -12.23 25.45 20.06
N GLY A 24 -12.00 24.52 19.11
CA GLY A 24 -11.55 24.81 17.75
C GLY A 24 -12.63 25.42 16.84
N GLY A 25 -13.82 25.71 17.38
CA GLY A 25 -14.91 26.35 16.65
C GLY A 25 -15.49 25.47 15.55
N ALA A 26 -16.12 24.35 15.92
CA ALA A 26 -17.03 23.55 15.09
C ALA A 26 -16.72 23.51 13.57
N VAL A 27 -15.46 23.28 13.20
CA VAL A 27 -15.16 22.84 11.83
C VAL A 27 -15.55 21.38 11.81
N ALA A 28 -16.82 21.12 11.46
CA ALA A 28 -17.26 19.79 11.07
C ALA A 28 -16.49 19.43 9.79
N LEU A 29 -15.26 18.95 9.95
CA LEU A 29 -14.58 18.21 8.90
C LEU A 29 -15.53 17.06 8.58
N GLY A 30 -16.12 17.07 7.39
CA GLY A 30 -16.97 15.99 6.88
C GLY A 30 -16.10 14.76 6.68
N ARG A 31 -15.74 14.11 7.78
CA ARG A 31 -14.84 12.96 7.78
C ARG A 31 -15.56 11.78 7.20
N VAL A 32 -14.88 11.08 6.31
CA VAL A 32 -15.45 9.99 5.54
C VAL A 32 -14.89 8.62 5.94
N LEU A 33 -13.82 8.56 6.75
CA LEU A 33 -13.26 7.30 7.25
C LEU A 33 -12.37 7.50 8.49
N THR A 34 -12.06 6.39 9.16
CA THR A 34 -10.98 6.29 10.16
C THR A 34 -9.84 5.43 9.59
N LEU A 35 -8.63 5.97 9.52
CA LEU A 35 -7.42 5.24 9.16
C LEU A 35 -6.66 4.88 10.44
N VAL A 36 -6.47 3.58 10.68
CA VAL A 36 -5.67 3.05 11.78
C VAL A 36 -4.33 2.58 11.22
N ILE A 37 -3.23 3.19 11.67
CA ILE A 37 -1.87 2.81 11.32
C ILE A 37 -1.32 1.97 12.48
N VAL A 38 -0.88 0.74 12.21
CA VAL A 38 -0.37 -0.16 13.25
C VAL A 38 1.12 -0.39 13.02
N THR A 39 1.96 0.02 13.97
CA THR A 39 3.42 -0.09 13.88
C THR A 39 4.03 -0.51 15.22
N ARG A 40 5.19 -1.15 15.15
CA ARG A 40 6.05 -1.49 16.31
C ARG A 40 7.36 -0.72 16.29
N GLU A 41 7.64 0.00 15.21
CA GLU A 41 8.87 0.75 15.01
C GLU A 41 8.62 2.26 15.06
N ALA A 42 9.67 2.98 15.44
CA ALA A 42 9.70 4.44 15.48
C ALA A 42 9.72 5.11 14.09
N ALA A 43 9.60 4.36 12.99
CA ALA A 43 9.40 4.88 11.62
C ALA A 43 7.99 5.49 11.42
N MET A 44 7.54 6.26 12.41
CA MET A 44 6.20 6.78 12.57
C MET A 44 5.93 7.98 11.65
N GLU A 45 6.91 8.87 11.49
CA GLU A 45 6.67 10.17 10.87
C GLU A 45 6.38 10.06 9.36
N GLU A 46 7.07 9.19 8.61
CA GLU A 46 6.77 9.02 7.17
C GLU A 46 5.35 8.49 6.93
N ALA A 47 4.88 7.56 7.78
CA ALA A 47 3.53 7.03 7.68
C ALA A 47 2.47 8.08 8.07
N ILE A 48 2.74 8.87 9.12
CA ILE A 48 1.89 10.00 9.52
C ILE A 48 1.85 11.05 8.40
N ASP A 49 2.98 11.41 7.81
CA ASP A 49 3.07 12.37 6.72
C ASP A 49 2.30 11.89 5.49
N ALA A 50 2.44 10.60 5.12
CA ALA A 50 1.68 10.01 4.04
C ALA A 50 0.16 10.05 4.30
N ALA A 51 -0.26 9.77 5.54
CA ALA A 51 -1.66 9.85 5.95
C ALA A 51 -2.19 11.29 5.98
N ASN A 52 -1.41 12.23 6.48
CA ASN A 52 -1.74 13.67 6.48
C ASN A 52 -1.84 14.22 5.06
N ASP A 53 -1.00 13.74 4.14
CA ASP A 53 -1.10 14.11 2.73
C ASP A 53 -2.38 13.54 2.09
N ALA A 54 -2.66 12.24 2.32
CA ALA A 54 -3.86 11.59 1.83
C ALA A 54 -5.16 12.18 2.40
N SER A 55 -5.12 12.75 3.61
CA SER A 55 -6.31 13.34 4.23
C SER A 55 -6.81 14.62 3.56
N ARG A 56 -5.99 15.24 2.70
CA ARG A 56 -6.42 16.36 1.85
C ARG A 56 -7.40 15.91 0.77
N GLU A 57 -7.24 14.69 0.26
CA GLU A 57 -8.19 14.07 -0.69
C GLU A 57 -9.34 13.37 0.05
N HIS A 58 -9.04 12.79 1.22
CA HIS A 58 -9.97 11.98 2.00
C HIS A 58 -10.00 12.45 3.46
N PRO A 59 -10.84 13.45 3.82
CA PRO A 59 -10.93 13.92 5.20
C PRO A 59 -11.20 12.76 6.16
N MET A 60 -10.25 12.48 7.06
CA MET A 60 -10.27 11.28 7.90
C MET A 60 -9.77 11.55 9.31
N ARG A 61 -10.10 10.66 10.24
CA ARG A 61 -9.38 10.56 11.52
C ARG A 61 -8.24 9.56 11.35
N VAL A 62 -7.03 9.95 11.74
CA VAL A 62 -5.86 9.06 11.75
C VAL A 62 -5.63 8.63 13.19
N ILE A 63 -5.56 7.32 13.42
CA ILE A 63 -5.17 6.73 14.70
C ILE A 63 -3.88 5.95 14.48
N VAL A 64 -2.81 6.31 15.16
CA VAL A 64 -1.54 5.60 15.09
C VAL A 64 -1.40 4.75 16.34
N LEU A 65 -1.42 3.43 16.19
CA LEU A 65 -1.16 2.47 17.26
C LEU A 65 0.30 2.06 17.23
N MET A 66 1.06 2.50 18.24
CA MET A 66 2.43 2.08 18.47
C MET A 66 2.46 1.05 19.59
N ILE A 67 2.94 -0.14 19.26
CA ILE A 67 2.95 -1.30 20.15
C ILE A 67 4.37 -1.52 20.66
N ASN A 68 4.62 -1.15 21.91
CA ASN A 68 5.87 -1.38 22.61
C ASN A 68 5.69 -2.60 23.52
N SER A 69 5.97 -3.79 22.98
CA SER A 69 5.83 -5.06 23.72
C SER A 69 7.16 -5.51 24.32
N THR A 70 7.76 -4.69 25.19
CA THR A 70 8.81 -5.17 26.10
C THR A 70 8.13 -5.82 27.30
N GLU A 71 8.32 -7.13 27.48
CA GLU A 71 7.64 -7.94 28.51
C GLU A 71 7.83 -7.42 29.94
N ASP A 72 8.91 -6.68 30.21
CA ASP A 72 9.25 -6.13 31.52
C ASP A 72 8.63 -4.75 31.83
N GLU A 73 7.84 -4.17 30.90
CA GLU A 73 7.24 -2.84 31.10
C GLU A 73 5.83 -2.92 31.69
N GLU A 74 5.53 -2.04 32.66
CA GLU A 74 4.19 -1.94 33.25
C GLU A 74 3.13 -1.57 32.19
N PRO A 75 1.93 -2.20 32.23
CA PRO A 75 0.89 -1.93 31.25
C PRO A 75 0.35 -0.51 31.41
N ARG A 76 0.54 0.31 30.39
CA ARG A 76 -0.01 1.67 30.31
C ARG A 76 -0.33 2.07 28.89
N LEU A 77 -1.15 3.09 28.75
CA LEU A 77 -1.49 3.72 27.48
C LEU A 77 -1.14 5.20 27.56
N ASP A 78 -0.19 5.65 26.76
CA ASP A 78 0.06 7.07 26.55
C ASP A 78 -0.60 7.50 25.23
N ALA A 79 -1.07 8.75 25.15
CA ALA A 79 -1.64 9.26 23.92
C ALA A 79 -1.21 10.70 23.62
N GLN A 80 -1.22 11.04 22.34
CA GLN A 80 -1.04 12.40 21.84
C GLN A 80 -2.11 12.72 20.81
N ILE A 81 -2.75 13.87 20.94
CA ILE A 81 -3.73 14.37 19.99
C ILE A 81 -3.10 15.56 19.25
N ARG A 82 -3.01 15.48 17.92
CA ARG A 82 -2.63 16.59 17.04
C ARG A 82 -3.84 17.05 16.24
N VAL A 83 -4.10 18.35 16.22
CA VAL A 83 -5.20 18.99 15.46
C VAL A 83 -4.73 20.28 14.78
N GLY A 84 -5.28 20.59 13.61
CA GLY A 84 -4.96 21.79 12.84
C GLY A 84 -3.65 21.62 12.08
N GLY A 85 -2.78 22.65 12.06
CA GLY A 85 -1.53 22.62 11.28
C GLY A 85 -0.66 21.39 11.50
N ASP A 86 -0.67 20.82 12.72
CA ASP A 86 0.12 19.63 13.09
C ASP A 86 -0.51 18.29 12.66
N ALA A 87 -1.72 18.32 12.08
CA ALA A 87 -2.47 17.14 11.62
C ALA A 87 -3.06 17.35 10.21
N GLY A 88 -2.67 18.42 9.52
CA GLY A 88 -3.20 18.78 8.21
C GLY A 88 -4.73 18.92 8.21
N ALA A 89 -5.39 18.20 7.30
CA ALA A 89 -6.86 18.15 7.20
C ALA A 89 -7.51 17.14 8.17
N SER A 90 -6.72 16.49 9.02
CA SER A 90 -7.12 15.41 9.91
C SER A 90 -7.05 15.78 11.40
N GLU A 91 -7.62 14.92 12.24
CA GLU A 91 -7.17 14.75 13.63
C GLU A 91 -6.28 13.52 13.66
N VAL A 92 -5.08 13.65 14.22
CA VAL A 92 -4.15 12.53 14.41
C VAL A 92 -4.13 12.20 15.90
N VAL A 93 -4.42 10.95 16.23
CA VAL A 93 -4.36 10.41 17.59
C VAL A 93 -3.30 9.33 17.63
N THR A 94 -2.17 9.61 18.25
CA THR A 94 -1.11 8.63 18.46
C THR A 94 -1.33 7.96 19.81
N LEU A 95 -1.37 6.63 19.82
CA LEU A 95 -1.49 5.77 21.00
C LEU A 95 -0.22 4.97 21.16
N HIS A 96 0.39 5.04 22.34
CA HIS A 96 1.54 4.22 22.71
C HIS A 96 1.08 3.20 23.73
N ALA A 97 0.94 1.95 23.31
CA ALA A 97 0.56 0.85 24.18
C ALA A 97 1.82 0.13 24.69
N HIS A 98 2.00 0.15 25.99
CA HIS A 98 3.16 -0.41 26.69
C HIS A 98 2.81 -1.73 27.39
N GLY A 99 3.78 -2.63 27.53
CA GLY A 99 3.62 -3.89 28.25
C GLY A 99 2.47 -4.75 27.73
N GLU A 100 1.72 -5.38 28.64
CA GLU A 100 0.56 -6.22 28.30
C GLU A 100 -0.55 -5.45 27.55
N ALA A 101 -0.64 -4.12 27.70
CA ALA A 101 -1.62 -3.33 26.95
C ALA A 101 -1.35 -3.41 25.43
N GLY A 102 -0.08 -3.50 25.03
CA GLY A 102 0.33 -3.70 23.63
C GLY A 102 0.17 -5.14 23.12
N ALA A 103 0.13 -6.12 24.03
CA ALA A 103 -0.13 -7.54 23.71
C ALA A 103 -1.62 -7.91 23.71
N SER A 104 -2.48 -6.99 24.18
CA SER A 104 -3.92 -7.19 24.36
C SER A 104 -4.73 -7.03 23.05
N ASN A 105 -6.05 -7.11 23.17
CA ASN A 105 -6.97 -6.91 22.04
C ASN A 105 -6.89 -5.45 21.51
N LEU A 106 -6.05 -5.19 20.49
CA LEU A 106 -5.86 -3.87 19.87
C LEU A 106 -7.15 -3.16 19.43
N GLU A 107 -8.18 -3.92 19.05
CA GLU A 107 -9.50 -3.38 18.72
C GLU A 107 -10.04 -2.50 19.86
N SER A 108 -9.91 -2.98 21.10
CA SER A 108 -10.43 -2.29 22.29
C SER A 108 -9.78 -0.92 22.54
N LEU A 109 -8.54 -0.72 22.09
CA LEU A 109 -7.82 0.55 22.19
C LEU A 109 -8.35 1.60 21.21
N VAL A 110 -8.97 1.18 20.10
CA VAL A 110 -9.45 2.10 19.06
C VAL A 110 -10.96 2.25 19.02
N THR A 111 -11.75 1.26 19.47
CA THR A 111 -13.22 1.25 19.26
C THR A 111 -13.88 2.54 19.72
N GLY A 112 -13.50 3.07 20.89
CA GLY A 112 -14.06 4.31 21.43
C GLY A 112 -13.56 5.61 20.75
N LEU A 113 -12.61 5.50 19.83
CA LEU A 113 -12.01 6.60 19.06
C LEU A 113 -12.43 6.58 17.58
N LEU A 114 -13.07 5.51 17.11
CA LEU A 114 -13.59 5.41 15.75
C LEU A 114 -14.67 6.46 15.51
N LEU A 115 -14.78 6.92 14.26
CA LEU A 115 -15.91 7.73 13.84
C LEU A 115 -17.15 6.84 13.67
N SER A 116 -18.26 7.22 14.28
CA SER A 116 -19.54 6.53 14.10
C SER A 116 -19.92 6.48 12.62
N ASP A 117 -20.35 5.31 12.15
CA ASP A 117 -20.87 5.08 10.79
C ASP A 117 -19.87 5.36 9.64
N ALA A 118 -18.58 5.54 9.96
CA ALA A 118 -17.53 5.68 8.97
C ALA A 118 -16.76 4.37 8.79
N PRO A 119 -16.34 4.03 7.57
CA PRO A 119 -15.51 2.87 7.32
C PRO A 119 -14.16 2.97 8.04
N VAL A 120 -13.66 1.81 8.47
CA VAL A 120 -12.33 1.67 9.10
C VAL A 120 -11.37 1.08 8.07
N VAL A 121 -10.24 1.75 7.90
CA VAL A 121 -9.11 1.28 7.11
C VAL A 121 -7.97 0.98 8.07
N VAL A 122 -7.33 -0.17 7.94
CA VAL A 122 -6.13 -0.51 8.73
C VAL A 122 -4.94 -0.64 7.79
N TRP A 123 -3.83 -0.03 8.17
CA TRP A 123 -2.59 -0.07 7.42
C TRP A 123 -1.43 -0.49 8.32
N TRP A 124 -0.70 -1.51 7.87
CA TRP A 124 0.56 -1.94 8.48
C TRP A 124 1.72 -1.51 7.59
N PRO A 125 2.37 -0.35 7.86
CA PRO A 125 3.51 0.11 7.08
C PRO A 125 4.73 -0.81 7.23
N ASN A 126 4.86 -1.49 8.37
CA ASN A 126 5.93 -2.43 8.67
C ASN A 126 5.39 -3.56 9.58
N GLN A 127 6.20 -4.60 9.79
CA GLN A 127 5.91 -5.71 10.69
C GLN A 127 4.47 -6.27 10.56
N THR A 128 4.01 -6.39 9.32
CA THR A 128 2.65 -6.84 9.00
C THR A 128 2.44 -8.29 9.45
N PRO A 129 1.35 -8.60 10.17
CA PRO A 129 0.94 -9.96 10.50
C PRO A 129 0.64 -10.80 9.25
N ASP A 130 0.86 -12.11 9.32
CA ASP A 130 0.62 -13.01 8.17
C ASP A 130 -0.86 -13.07 7.77
N HIS A 131 -1.76 -13.08 8.75
CA HIS A 131 -3.22 -13.10 8.55
C HIS A 131 -3.85 -11.79 8.99
N VAL A 132 -3.70 -10.73 8.19
CA VAL A 132 -4.18 -9.39 8.55
C VAL A 132 -5.67 -9.34 8.88
N SER A 133 -6.49 -10.12 8.16
CA SER A 133 -7.95 -10.19 8.33
C SER A 133 -8.40 -10.89 9.62
N GLU A 134 -7.54 -11.73 10.21
CA GLU A 134 -7.83 -12.47 11.44
C GLU A 134 -7.38 -11.73 12.72
N THR A 135 -6.51 -10.72 12.56
CA THR A 135 -6.12 -9.85 13.66
C THR A 135 -7.34 -9.14 14.24
N SER A 136 -7.31 -8.84 15.54
CA SER A 136 -8.45 -8.16 16.18
C SER A 136 -8.82 -6.84 15.49
N ILE A 137 -7.81 -6.05 15.13
CA ILE A 137 -8.00 -4.78 14.43
C ILE A 137 -8.41 -4.97 12.96
N GLY A 138 -7.91 -6.01 12.29
CA GLY A 138 -8.26 -6.30 10.90
C GLY A 138 -9.71 -6.77 10.73
N ARG A 139 -10.27 -7.48 11.71
CA ARG A 139 -11.67 -7.95 11.69
C ARG A 139 -12.69 -6.81 11.64
N ILE A 140 -12.37 -5.64 12.20
CA ILE A 140 -13.25 -4.47 12.15
C ILE A 140 -13.01 -3.59 10.90
N ALA A 141 -11.98 -3.88 10.11
CA ALA A 141 -11.57 -3.09 8.97
C ALA A 141 -12.32 -3.49 7.69
N GLN A 142 -12.77 -2.50 6.93
CA GLN A 142 -13.30 -2.73 5.58
C GLN A 142 -12.17 -2.90 4.55
N ARG A 143 -11.08 -2.14 4.73
CA ARG A 143 -9.86 -2.20 3.89
C ARG A 143 -8.65 -2.46 4.79
N ARG A 144 -7.78 -3.39 4.38
CA ARG A 144 -6.55 -3.77 5.09
C ARG A 144 -5.38 -3.64 4.13
N ILE A 145 -4.47 -2.72 4.44
CA ILE A 145 -3.36 -2.33 3.57
C ILE A 145 -2.07 -2.88 4.16
N THR A 146 -1.33 -3.61 3.33
CA THR A 146 0.01 -4.13 3.63
C THR A 146 1.04 -3.52 2.68
N ASP A 147 2.33 -3.72 2.96
CA ASP A 147 3.38 -3.30 2.04
C ASP A 147 4.50 -4.34 1.96
N ALA A 148 4.53 -5.09 0.86
CA ALA A 148 5.56 -6.09 0.60
C ALA A 148 6.98 -5.48 0.56
N ALA A 149 7.10 -4.20 0.19
CA ALA A 149 8.40 -3.55 0.04
C ALA A 149 9.12 -3.31 1.38
N THR A 150 8.41 -3.40 2.51
CA THR A 150 9.00 -3.23 3.85
C THR A 150 9.35 -4.54 4.53
N LYS A 151 9.18 -5.67 3.83
CA LYS A 151 9.54 -7.01 4.30
C LYS A 151 11.02 -7.29 4.06
N SER A 152 11.60 -8.12 4.92
CA SER A 152 12.98 -8.59 4.77
C SER A 152 13.17 -9.48 3.54
N ASP A 153 12.14 -10.24 3.18
CA ASP A 153 12.05 -11.01 1.93
C ASP A 153 10.74 -10.66 1.21
N PRO A 154 10.75 -9.61 0.35
CA PRO A 154 9.57 -9.21 -0.40
C PRO A 154 9.04 -10.30 -1.35
N GLY A 155 9.93 -11.15 -1.89
CA GLY A 155 9.57 -12.21 -2.81
C GLY A 155 8.76 -13.31 -2.11
N ALA A 156 9.25 -13.79 -0.97
CA ALA A 156 8.54 -14.76 -0.15
C ALA A 156 7.20 -14.22 0.36
N TRP A 157 7.15 -12.93 0.74
CA TRP A 157 5.89 -12.30 1.14
C TRP A 157 4.87 -12.25 0.02
N VAL A 158 5.25 -11.80 -1.18
CA VAL A 158 4.32 -11.79 -2.33
C VAL A 158 3.82 -13.19 -2.65
N ALA A 159 4.69 -14.19 -2.56
CA ALA A 159 4.32 -15.58 -2.81
C ALA A 159 3.28 -16.13 -1.82
N SER A 160 3.22 -15.62 -0.59
CA SER A 160 2.28 -16.06 0.44
C SER A 160 0.99 -15.23 0.50
N LEU A 161 0.90 -14.09 -0.20
CA LEU A 161 -0.28 -13.22 -0.17
C LEU A 161 -1.58 -13.97 -0.53
N GLY A 162 -1.52 -14.88 -1.50
CA GLY A 162 -2.67 -15.65 -1.95
C GLY A 162 -3.21 -16.63 -0.90
N ASP A 163 -2.35 -17.16 -0.03
CA ASP A 163 -2.72 -18.20 0.94
C ASP A 163 -3.62 -17.67 2.07
N HIS A 164 -3.50 -16.39 2.38
CA HIS A 164 -4.16 -15.74 3.52
C HIS A 164 -5.10 -14.59 3.09
N TYR A 165 -5.41 -14.50 1.80
CA TYR A 165 -6.21 -13.42 1.24
C TYR A 165 -7.67 -13.45 1.74
N ALA A 166 -8.14 -12.30 2.21
CA ALA A 166 -9.56 -12.03 2.40
C ALA A 166 -10.00 -10.79 1.58
N PRO A 167 -11.26 -10.75 1.10
CA PRO A 167 -11.80 -9.54 0.47
C PRO A 167 -11.62 -8.30 1.35
N GLY A 168 -11.05 -7.25 0.76
CA GLY A 168 -10.66 -6.02 1.47
C GLY A 168 -9.16 -5.92 1.76
N ASP A 169 -8.40 -7.00 1.58
CA ASP A 169 -6.94 -6.96 1.63
C ASP A 169 -6.36 -6.35 0.35
N THR A 170 -5.28 -5.59 0.49
CA THR A 170 -4.50 -5.00 -0.60
C THR A 170 -3.05 -4.82 -0.15
N ASP A 171 -2.13 -4.83 -1.11
CA ASP A 171 -0.72 -4.54 -0.86
C ASP A 171 -0.27 -3.35 -1.71
N LEU A 172 0.45 -2.40 -1.12
CA LEU A 172 0.90 -1.20 -1.83
C LEU A 172 1.85 -1.52 -2.99
N ALA A 173 2.49 -2.69 -3.03
CA ALA A 173 3.26 -3.14 -4.19
C ALA A 173 2.39 -3.27 -5.45
N TRP A 174 1.11 -3.60 -5.31
CA TRP A 174 0.13 -3.62 -6.38
C TRP A 174 -0.27 -2.20 -6.81
N THR A 175 -0.53 -1.31 -5.85
CA THR A 175 -0.89 0.09 -6.12
C THR A 175 0.22 0.87 -6.85
N ARG A 176 1.48 0.53 -6.58
CA ARG A 176 2.65 1.08 -7.31
C ARG A 176 2.63 0.76 -8.79
N LEU A 177 1.91 -0.27 -9.22
CA LEU A 177 1.78 -0.69 -10.62
C LEU A 177 0.71 0.05 -11.39
N THR A 178 -0.13 0.89 -10.79
CA THR A 178 -1.26 1.52 -11.50
C THR A 178 -0.85 2.22 -12.79
N ARG A 179 0.23 3.02 -12.78
CA ARG A 179 0.74 3.67 -14.01
C ARG A 179 1.27 2.68 -15.05
N TRP A 180 1.90 1.59 -14.61
CA TRP A 180 2.32 0.51 -15.51
C TRP A 180 1.12 -0.16 -16.16
N ARG A 181 0.10 -0.52 -15.38
CA ARG A 181 -1.13 -1.15 -15.86
C ARG A 181 -1.88 -0.25 -16.83
N GLU A 182 -2.02 1.04 -16.50
CA GLU A 182 -2.64 2.06 -17.36
C GLU A 182 -1.92 2.20 -18.70
N GLN A 183 -0.59 2.36 -18.68
CA GLN A 183 0.18 2.55 -19.92
C GLN A 183 0.19 1.30 -20.79
N LEU A 184 0.29 0.11 -20.19
CA LEU A 184 0.24 -1.16 -20.91
C LEU A 184 -1.13 -1.39 -21.53
N ALA A 185 -2.22 -1.11 -20.82
CA ALA A 185 -3.56 -1.16 -21.38
C ALA A 185 -3.72 -0.18 -22.55
N ALA A 186 -3.25 1.06 -22.39
CA ALA A 186 -3.31 2.08 -23.45
C ALA A 186 -2.55 1.68 -24.73
N ILE A 187 -1.44 0.94 -24.62
CA ILE A 187 -0.71 0.38 -25.77
C ILE A 187 -1.55 -0.67 -26.51
N LEU A 188 -2.33 -1.47 -25.78
CA LEU A 188 -3.20 -2.50 -26.38
C LEU A 188 -4.45 -1.89 -27.04
N ASP A 189 -4.88 -0.72 -26.59
CA ASP A 189 -6.02 0.04 -27.15
C ASP A 189 -5.67 0.82 -28.44
N GLN A 190 -4.47 0.61 -29.00
CA GLN A 190 -4.02 1.23 -30.25
C GLN A 190 -3.71 0.18 -31.34
N PRO A 191 -3.80 0.56 -32.64
CA PRO A 191 -3.36 -0.30 -33.73
C PRO A 191 -1.92 -0.80 -33.52
N PRO A 192 -1.57 -2.02 -33.98
CA PRO A 192 -2.31 -2.82 -34.97
C PRO A 192 -3.40 -3.76 -34.40
N TYR A 193 -3.69 -3.73 -33.09
CA TYR A 193 -4.63 -4.67 -32.42
C TYR A 193 -4.30 -6.16 -32.64
N GLU A 194 -3.04 -6.46 -32.95
CA GLU A 194 -2.54 -7.82 -33.04
C GLU A 194 -2.50 -8.47 -31.66
N PRO A 195 -2.81 -9.77 -31.55
CA PRO A 195 -2.69 -10.48 -30.30
C PRO A 195 -1.23 -10.44 -29.81
N VAL A 196 -1.07 -10.22 -28.51
CA VAL A 196 0.21 -10.47 -27.83
C VAL A 196 0.40 -11.99 -27.79
N THR A 197 1.60 -12.48 -28.06
CA THR A 197 1.94 -13.92 -28.07
C THR A 197 2.87 -14.33 -26.93
N ALA A 198 3.61 -13.38 -26.36
CA ALA A 198 4.44 -13.56 -25.19
C ALA A 198 4.70 -12.21 -24.51
N VAL A 199 5.08 -12.24 -23.23
CA VAL A 199 5.46 -11.06 -22.45
C VAL A 199 6.79 -11.31 -21.75
N ARG A 200 7.60 -10.26 -21.61
CA ARG A 200 8.75 -10.23 -20.71
C ARG A 200 8.59 -9.13 -19.68
N VAL A 201 8.90 -9.41 -18.41
CA VAL A 201 8.86 -8.42 -17.32
C VAL A 201 10.15 -8.48 -16.52
N ARG A 202 10.83 -7.34 -16.37
CA ARG A 202 12.06 -7.25 -15.57
C ARG A 202 11.99 -6.11 -14.57
N GLY A 203 12.66 -6.29 -13.44
CA GLY A 203 12.78 -5.25 -12.42
C GLY A 203 13.81 -5.61 -11.37
N ALA A 204 13.98 -4.75 -10.38
CA ALA A 204 14.93 -4.99 -9.30
C ALA A 204 14.47 -6.15 -8.39
N ALA A 205 15.43 -6.89 -7.83
CA ALA A 205 15.18 -8.00 -6.90
C ALA A 205 14.42 -7.57 -5.63
N ASP A 206 14.60 -6.32 -5.21
CA ASP A 206 13.88 -5.73 -4.08
C ASP A 206 12.45 -5.27 -4.42
N SER A 207 12.01 -5.46 -5.67
CA SER A 207 10.72 -4.99 -6.15
C SER A 207 9.68 -6.10 -6.16
N PRO A 208 8.81 -6.18 -5.14
CA PRO A 208 7.66 -7.11 -5.14
C PRO A 208 6.70 -6.84 -6.32
N SER A 209 6.65 -5.59 -6.79
CA SER A 209 5.82 -5.17 -7.92
C SER A 209 6.15 -5.89 -9.24
N THR A 210 7.39 -6.33 -9.47
CA THR A 210 7.78 -7.03 -10.71
C THR A 210 6.99 -8.33 -10.88
N ALA A 211 6.93 -9.13 -9.83
CA ALA A 211 6.24 -10.41 -9.84
C ALA A 211 4.72 -10.25 -9.97
N LEU A 212 4.14 -9.27 -9.26
CA LEU A 212 2.72 -8.93 -9.36
C LEU A 212 2.33 -8.45 -10.76
N LEU A 213 3.20 -7.69 -11.44
CA LEU A 213 2.95 -7.23 -12.81
C LEU A 213 2.98 -8.39 -13.80
N ALA A 214 3.94 -9.31 -13.65
CA ALA A 214 4.01 -10.53 -14.44
C ALA A 214 2.75 -11.40 -14.24
N ALA A 215 2.31 -11.61 -12.99
CA ALA A 215 1.13 -12.39 -12.65
C ALA A 215 -0.14 -11.79 -13.25
N TRP A 216 -0.27 -10.46 -13.21
CA TRP A 216 -1.38 -9.76 -13.85
C TRP A 216 -1.38 -9.90 -15.37
N LEU A 217 -0.24 -9.71 -16.03
CA LEU A 217 -0.14 -9.87 -17.49
C LEU A 217 -0.42 -11.32 -17.90
N ARG A 218 0.06 -12.29 -17.12
CA ARG A 218 -0.20 -13.72 -17.34
C ARG A 218 -1.69 -14.03 -17.25
N LEU A 219 -2.37 -13.48 -16.25
CA LEU A 219 -3.81 -13.65 -16.03
C LEU A 219 -4.66 -12.93 -17.09
N ALA A 220 -4.27 -11.72 -17.48
CA ALA A 220 -5.05 -10.86 -18.37
C ALA A 220 -4.93 -11.25 -19.84
N LEU A 221 -3.76 -11.70 -20.28
CA LEU A 221 -3.47 -12.00 -21.69
C LEU A 221 -3.51 -13.49 -22.03
N ASP A 222 -3.41 -14.36 -21.01
CA ASP A 222 -3.33 -15.81 -21.17
C ASP A 222 -2.22 -16.29 -22.14
N VAL A 223 -1.04 -15.66 -22.03
CA VAL A 223 0.15 -16.00 -22.82
C VAL A 223 1.34 -16.32 -21.92
N PRO A 224 2.39 -17.00 -22.42
CA PRO A 224 3.63 -17.16 -21.68
C PRO A 224 4.21 -15.82 -21.23
N VAL A 225 4.59 -15.74 -19.95
CA VAL A 225 5.23 -14.57 -19.35
C VAL A 225 6.58 -15.01 -18.78
N GLU A 226 7.65 -14.58 -19.43
CA GLU A 226 8.99 -14.69 -18.90
C GLU A 226 9.23 -13.49 -17.97
N TRP A 227 9.75 -13.73 -16.77
CA TRP A 227 10.00 -12.64 -15.83
C TRP A 227 11.21 -12.94 -14.96
N GLY A 228 11.83 -11.89 -14.44
CA GLY A 228 12.97 -12.07 -13.56
C GLY A 228 13.51 -10.75 -13.01
N TYR A 229 14.57 -10.89 -12.22
CA TYR A 229 15.17 -9.79 -11.49
C TYR A 229 16.52 -9.41 -12.07
N LEU A 230 16.80 -8.12 -12.07
CA LEU A 230 18.08 -7.54 -12.43
C LEU A 230 18.94 -7.38 -11.18
N GLU A 231 20.25 -7.45 -11.39
CA GLU A 231 21.25 -7.12 -10.37
C GLU A 231 21.09 -5.67 -9.91
N ALA A 232 21.30 -5.42 -8.62
CA ALA A 232 21.14 -4.07 -8.05
C ALA A 232 22.07 -3.03 -8.69
N SER A 233 23.22 -3.46 -9.23
CA SER A 233 24.15 -2.60 -9.97
C SER A 233 23.62 -2.16 -11.34
N GLU A 234 22.73 -2.95 -11.95
CA GLU A 234 22.10 -2.62 -13.23
C GLU A 234 20.80 -1.83 -13.00
N TRP A 235 19.96 -2.29 -12.07
CA TRP A 235 18.72 -1.61 -11.74
C TRP A 235 18.39 -1.75 -10.25
N PRO A 236 18.54 -0.69 -9.45
CA PRO A 236 18.51 -0.83 -8.00
C PRO A 236 17.11 -0.99 -7.42
N HIS A 237 16.06 -0.44 -8.07
CA HIS A 237 14.71 -0.40 -7.48
C HIS A 237 13.59 -0.43 -8.53
N GLY A 238 12.49 -1.11 -8.22
CA GLY A 238 11.25 -1.06 -8.99
C GLY A 238 11.29 -1.83 -10.31
N VAL A 239 10.17 -1.83 -11.03
CA VAL A 239 10.07 -2.40 -12.39
C VAL A 239 10.95 -1.60 -13.36
N LYS A 240 11.74 -2.32 -14.17
CA LYS A 240 12.61 -1.78 -15.20
C LYS A 240 11.87 -1.68 -16.52
N ASP A 241 11.33 -2.79 -17.02
CA ASP A 241 10.70 -2.83 -18.34
C ASP A 241 9.67 -3.95 -18.49
N VAL A 242 8.78 -3.73 -19.46
CA VAL A 242 7.85 -4.73 -19.97
C VAL A 242 7.95 -4.76 -21.48
N THR A 243 8.10 -5.96 -22.04
CA THR A 243 8.06 -6.19 -23.49
C THR A 243 6.87 -7.06 -23.86
N LEU A 244 6.07 -6.60 -24.81
CA LEU A 244 4.96 -7.34 -25.40
C LEU A 244 5.39 -7.82 -26.79
N VAL A 245 5.37 -9.12 -27.03
CA VAL A 245 5.72 -9.72 -28.32
C VAL A 245 4.47 -9.85 -29.19
N ARG A 246 4.51 -9.29 -30.40
CA ARG A 246 3.46 -9.38 -31.42
C ARG A 246 4.04 -9.83 -32.75
N GLN A 247 3.17 -10.17 -33.72
CA GLN A 247 3.59 -10.57 -35.06
C GLN A 247 4.40 -9.47 -35.77
N SER A 248 4.00 -8.21 -35.61
CA SER A 248 4.69 -7.04 -36.17
C SER A 248 6.02 -6.69 -35.48
N GLY A 249 6.32 -7.32 -34.34
CA GLY A 249 7.54 -7.10 -33.56
C GLY A 249 7.26 -6.81 -32.09
N GLU A 250 8.30 -6.43 -31.37
CA GLU A 250 8.24 -6.18 -29.94
C GLU A 250 7.86 -4.74 -29.61
N VAL A 251 6.95 -4.59 -28.65
CA VAL A 251 6.62 -3.30 -28.04
C VAL A 251 7.20 -3.28 -26.65
N THR A 252 8.09 -2.31 -26.37
CA THR A 252 8.77 -2.22 -25.08
C THR A 252 8.43 -0.91 -24.39
N LEU A 253 8.02 -1.00 -23.13
CA LEU A 253 7.92 0.13 -22.21
C LEU A 253 9.04 -0.02 -21.17
N GLU A 254 10.07 0.80 -21.30
CA GLU A 254 11.26 0.76 -20.44
C GLU A 254 11.35 2.01 -19.58
N ARG A 255 11.76 1.86 -18.33
CA ARG A 255 12.15 2.94 -17.43
C ARG A 255 13.68 3.06 -17.43
N PRO A 256 14.30 3.99 -18.18
CA PRO A 256 15.74 4.21 -18.13
C PRO A 256 16.19 4.88 -16.82
N GLU A 257 15.32 5.69 -16.22
CA GLU A 257 15.58 6.42 -14.98
C GLU A 257 14.27 6.65 -14.21
N ALA A 258 14.34 7.09 -12.95
CA ALA A 258 13.18 7.09 -12.05
C ALA A 258 11.96 7.90 -12.53
N GLY A 259 12.17 8.92 -13.37
CA GLY A 259 11.15 9.90 -13.78
C GLY A 259 10.51 9.66 -15.16
N VAL A 260 11.12 8.85 -16.01
CA VAL A 260 10.79 8.78 -17.45
C VAL A 260 10.59 7.33 -17.86
N ALA A 261 9.65 7.09 -18.78
CA ALA A 261 9.55 5.85 -19.51
C ALA A 261 9.69 6.10 -21.02
N ILE A 262 10.30 5.15 -21.70
CA ILE A 262 10.52 5.11 -23.13
C ILE A 262 9.63 4.01 -23.71
N LEU A 263 8.70 4.40 -24.57
CA LEU A 263 7.88 3.49 -25.35
C LEU A 263 8.46 3.33 -26.76
N SER A 264 8.86 2.11 -27.10
CA SER A 264 9.37 1.73 -28.41
C SER A 264 8.42 0.75 -29.08
N GLN A 265 7.99 1.08 -30.31
CA GLN A 265 7.05 0.28 -31.09
C GLN A 265 7.55 0.10 -32.53
N PRO A 266 7.34 -1.07 -33.17
CA PRO A 266 7.78 -1.30 -34.54
C PRO A 266 7.15 -0.29 -35.51
N GLY A 267 7.99 0.34 -36.35
CA GLY A 267 7.53 1.29 -37.36
C GLY A 267 7.05 2.65 -36.83
N GLN A 268 7.20 2.93 -35.53
CA GLN A 268 6.88 4.23 -34.92
C GLN A 268 8.11 4.87 -34.29
N PRO A 269 8.14 6.21 -34.17
CA PRO A 269 9.13 6.88 -33.33
C PRO A 269 9.04 6.41 -31.88
N THR A 270 10.18 6.44 -31.19
CA THR A 270 10.22 6.27 -29.74
C THR A 270 9.55 7.45 -29.04
N HIS A 271 8.76 7.18 -28.00
CA HIS A 271 8.09 8.21 -27.22
C HIS A 271 8.61 8.23 -25.79
N GLU A 272 8.94 9.42 -25.29
CA GLU A 272 9.23 9.65 -23.88
C GLU A 272 7.96 10.07 -23.14
N LEU A 273 7.73 9.45 -21.98
CA LEU A 273 6.56 9.67 -21.15
C LEU A 273 7.01 10.10 -19.76
N ALA A 274 6.35 11.12 -19.20
CA ALA A 274 6.48 11.46 -17.79
C ALA A 274 5.94 10.29 -16.96
N PHE A 275 6.85 9.55 -16.33
CA PHE A 275 6.54 8.29 -15.68
C PHE A 275 7.18 8.17 -14.29
N PRO A 276 7.00 9.16 -13.39
CA PRO A 276 7.65 9.11 -12.08
C PRO A 276 7.18 7.90 -11.27
N ARG A 277 8.07 7.38 -10.43
CA ARG A 277 7.70 6.37 -9.42
C ARG A 277 6.62 6.93 -8.52
N ARG A 278 5.68 6.07 -8.11
CA ARG A 278 4.64 6.45 -7.16
C ARG A 278 5.22 6.51 -5.75
N THR A 279 4.96 7.62 -5.09
CA THR A 279 5.30 7.85 -3.68
C THR A 279 4.33 7.13 -2.75
N LEU A 280 4.72 6.94 -1.48
CA LEU A 280 3.87 6.27 -0.48
C LEU A 280 2.52 6.99 -0.32
N ARG A 281 2.54 8.33 -0.22
CA ARG A 281 1.32 9.17 -0.17
C ARG A 281 0.39 8.97 -1.37
N GLU A 282 0.92 8.86 -2.59
CA GLU A 282 0.10 8.66 -3.79
C GLU A 282 -0.53 7.27 -3.82
N CYS A 283 0.16 6.26 -3.25
CA CYS A 283 -0.37 4.91 -3.15
C CYS A 283 -1.45 4.85 -2.05
N LEU A 284 -1.17 5.39 -0.87
CA LEU A 284 -2.14 5.42 0.23
C LEU A 284 -3.40 6.21 -0.15
N ALA A 285 -3.26 7.39 -0.77
CA ALA A 285 -4.41 8.16 -1.23
C ALA A 285 -5.26 7.37 -2.24
N GLU A 286 -4.64 6.62 -3.17
CA GLU A 286 -5.39 5.77 -4.10
C GLU A 286 -6.18 4.67 -3.40
N GLU A 287 -5.57 3.98 -2.44
CA GLU A 287 -6.24 2.92 -1.68
C GLU A 287 -7.44 3.44 -0.87
N LEU A 288 -7.43 4.72 -0.50
CA LEU A 288 -8.54 5.36 0.21
C LEU A 288 -9.66 5.86 -0.70
N ARG A 289 -9.48 5.90 -2.04
CA ARG A 289 -10.52 6.31 -3.00
C ARG A 289 -11.64 5.28 -3.14
N ARG A 290 -11.33 3.99 -2.98
CA ARG A 290 -12.29 2.90 -3.11
C ARG A 290 -12.03 1.82 -2.07
N LEU A 291 -12.97 1.68 -1.14
CA LEU A 291 -12.82 0.78 0.01
C LEU A 291 -13.39 -0.62 -0.20
N ASP A 292 -14.08 -0.85 -1.33
CA ASP A 292 -14.50 -2.21 -1.71
C ASP A 292 -13.28 -3.11 -1.95
N ALA A 293 -13.50 -4.42 -1.92
CA ALA A 293 -12.46 -5.38 -2.29
C ALA A 293 -11.96 -5.12 -3.72
N ASP A 294 -10.64 -5.09 -3.90
CA ASP A 294 -10.04 -5.13 -5.25
C ASP A 294 -10.06 -6.58 -5.74
N VAL A 295 -11.09 -6.90 -6.52
CA VAL A 295 -11.29 -8.24 -7.09
C VAL A 295 -10.15 -8.61 -8.05
N LEU A 296 -9.58 -7.63 -8.77
CA LEU A 296 -8.47 -7.90 -9.69
C LEU A 296 -7.21 -8.26 -8.91
N TYR A 297 -6.87 -7.49 -7.88
CA TYR A 297 -5.76 -7.82 -6.98
C TYR A 297 -5.91 -9.23 -6.41
N GLY A 298 -7.07 -9.56 -5.84
CA GLY A 298 -7.34 -10.88 -5.27
C GLY A 298 -7.11 -12.01 -6.28
N ARG A 299 -7.55 -11.84 -7.53
CA ARG A 299 -7.29 -12.82 -8.59
C ARG A 299 -5.83 -12.88 -9.02
N VAL A 300 -5.12 -11.76 -9.01
CA VAL A 300 -3.69 -11.72 -9.38
C VAL A 300 -2.84 -12.52 -8.40
N ILE A 301 -3.05 -12.35 -7.09
CA ILE A 301 -2.25 -13.05 -6.07
C ILE A 301 -2.67 -14.51 -5.84
N THR A 302 -3.85 -14.91 -6.33
CA THR A 302 -4.34 -16.30 -6.22
C THR A 302 -4.20 -17.04 -7.55
N GLU A 303 -5.03 -16.70 -8.54
CA GLU A 303 -5.03 -17.32 -9.87
C GLU A 303 -3.79 -16.94 -10.67
N GLY A 304 -3.51 -15.63 -10.82
CA GLY A 304 -2.42 -15.14 -11.66
C GLY A 304 -1.04 -15.62 -11.22
N TRP A 305 -0.81 -15.64 -9.90
CA TRP A 305 0.41 -16.15 -9.29
C TRP A 305 0.64 -17.63 -9.59
N SER A 306 -0.42 -18.45 -9.47
CA SER A 306 -0.33 -19.90 -9.74
C SER A 306 -0.02 -20.25 -11.21
N LEU A 307 -0.20 -19.30 -12.12
CA LEU A 307 0.05 -19.46 -13.55
C LEU A 307 1.48 -19.07 -13.96
N LEU A 308 2.27 -18.48 -13.05
CA LEU A 308 3.64 -18.08 -13.32
C LEU A 308 4.61 -19.23 -13.12
N ASP A 309 5.55 -19.32 -14.05
CA ASP A 309 6.78 -20.08 -13.84
C ASP A 309 7.71 -19.33 -12.86
N ALA A 310 8.70 -20.03 -12.32
CA ALA A 310 9.73 -19.43 -11.49
C ALA A 310 10.47 -18.28 -12.22
N PRO A 311 10.95 -17.25 -11.50
CA PRO A 311 11.70 -16.17 -12.12
C PRO A 311 12.94 -16.72 -12.81
N THR A 312 13.20 -16.22 -14.02
CA THR A 312 14.37 -16.61 -14.81
C THR A 312 15.60 -15.88 -14.26
N GLU A 313 16.63 -16.64 -13.86
CA GLU A 313 17.91 -16.08 -13.43
C GLU A 313 18.66 -15.45 -14.61
N GLY A 314 19.17 -14.24 -14.44
CA GLY A 314 20.09 -13.62 -15.40
C GLY A 314 19.48 -13.28 -16.76
N LEU A 315 18.28 -12.68 -16.77
CA LEU A 315 17.61 -12.08 -17.95
C LEU A 315 18.44 -10.91 -18.53
N HIS A 316 19.58 -11.25 -19.12
CA HIS A 316 20.45 -10.35 -19.84
C HIS A 316 19.95 -10.21 -21.28
N VAL A 317 20.00 -8.98 -21.78
CA VAL A 317 19.67 -8.62 -23.17
C VAL A 317 20.60 -9.34 -24.15
#